data_AF-A0A7C4K2J8-F1
#
_entry.id   AF-A0A7C4K2J8-F1
#
_cell.length_a   1.000
_cell.length_b   1.000
_cell.length_c   1.000
_cell.angle_alpha   90.00
_cell.angle_beta   90.00
_cell.angle_gamma   90.00
#
_symmetry.space_group_name_H-M   'P 1'
#
loop_
_entity.id
_entity.type
_entity.pdbx_description
1 polymer ?
#
loop_
_entity_poly.entity_id
_entity_poly.type
_entity_poly.pdbx_seq_one_letter_code
_entity_poly.pdbx_strand_id
1 'polypeptide(L)'
;MTRPGISTVHKITPYDRHKKTATLLGLLFTLLVILLAACGALPGAVTPLPALTIAAQMTAESAATTAGLGELVGSEPWLLSMNDNGYAHLFAFDPASHTFLRITDGPQDDIMPAVSPDGSRLAFASRRNNQWDLYLLDLNNGALSQLTNTPTYDGAPSWSPDGLWLAYETYLDDNLEIAVISTTDRSQPPIRLTADPAADHSPAWAPQGRQIAFVSNRSGDSEIWLANLDQAEQRYTNLSNSPKSAETCPKWSPDGHYLVWGSTAGESGWSGIYLWDANQPEIIAHRLTEGNQATWNYSSNRLMIHVNAPNEDFISLYTPTGELSLPPVRLPGALYNLGGQVRLPATLPESLAKAAQAVPTPLWRPAATPAIEGSAGRAAIVPLNDVMAPTARLHDAVDEAFVALRQQAIRLIGWDPMSSLENAYVPLTTPLDPGLGEDWSYTGRSFTLNSAALTAGWFVTVRQDFGSQTYWRLYVRTQMQDGSQGIPLHDPPWDLNARYELDVASYEQGGKYRPIPAGYWVDFTDLARAYGWERLPALPNWRTYYRGARATQFVMTGGLDWYTAMLQIYPPEALMTPTQIAPPTRTPTPTITPSPTPSPTRTPLPTRTPTTAPPAQTTPTVMP
;
A
#
# COMPACT_ATOMS: atom_id res chain seq x y z
N MET A 1 8.34 -35.87 62.87
CA MET A 1 9.25 -37.00 63.16
C MET A 1 9.55 -37.71 61.85
N THR A 2 10.77 -37.98 61.39
CA THR A 2 12.11 -37.47 61.76
C THR A 2 13.09 -37.79 60.60
N ARG A 3 14.11 -36.97 60.32
CA ARG A 3 15.25 -37.35 59.44
C ARG A 3 16.28 -38.17 60.24
N PRO A 4 17.05 -39.09 59.61
CA PRO A 4 18.37 -38.76 59.01
C PRO A 4 18.61 -39.47 57.65
N GLY A 5 19.72 -39.27 56.91
CA GLY A 5 20.74 -38.20 56.97
C GLY A 5 22.21 -38.63 56.75
N ILE A 6 22.83 -38.21 55.62
CA ILE A 6 24.30 -38.07 55.37
C ILE A 6 25.08 -39.42 55.28
N SER A 7 26.15 -39.63 54.49
CA SER A 7 26.99 -38.79 53.58
C SER A 7 27.05 -39.42 52.15
N THR A 8 28.05 -39.41 51.27
CA THR A 8 29.45 -38.88 51.17
C THR A 8 29.69 -38.53 49.69
N VAL A 9 30.03 -37.29 49.29
CA VAL A 9 31.37 -36.64 49.24
C VAL A 9 32.34 -37.21 48.18
N HIS A 10 32.47 -36.46 47.08
CA HIS A 10 33.75 -36.15 46.43
C HIS A 10 33.79 -34.64 46.13
N LYS A 11 34.96 -34.01 46.25
CA LYS A 11 35.21 -32.58 45.98
C LYS A 11 36.35 -32.44 44.99
N ILE A 12 36.20 -31.56 44.00
CA ILE A 12 37.32 -30.77 43.44
C ILE A 12 36.90 -29.29 43.47
N THR A 13 37.88 -28.40 43.60
CA THR A 13 37.73 -27.02 44.09
C THR A 13 37.40 -25.97 43.01
N PRO A 14 36.80 -24.82 43.40
CA PRO A 14 36.66 -23.67 42.51
C PRO A 14 38.03 -23.03 42.19
N TYR A 15 38.13 -22.37 41.04
CA TYR A 15 39.30 -21.54 40.68
C TYR A 15 39.02 -20.06 41.00
N ASP A 16 40.03 -19.36 41.51
CA ASP A 16 39.89 -18.04 42.11
C ASP A 16 39.98 -16.88 41.08
N ARG A 17 39.51 -15.71 41.47
CA ARG A 17 39.74 -14.43 40.78
C ARG A 17 41.18 -13.93 41.03
N HIS A 18 41.49 -12.74 40.51
CA HIS A 18 42.75 -12.00 40.73
C HIS A 18 44.02 -12.57 40.06
N LYS A 19 44.11 -12.49 38.72
CA LYS A 19 45.41 -12.32 38.00
C LYS A 19 45.33 -11.82 36.53
N LYS A 20 44.39 -10.92 36.21
CA LYS A 20 44.31 -10.25 34.87
C LYS A 20 44.01 -8.74 34.91
N THR A 21 44.46 -8.02 35.94
CA THR A 21 44.25 -6.56 36.10
C THR A 21 45.49 -5.70 35.90
N ALA A 22 46.69 -6.29 35.76
CA ALA A 22 47.95 -5.54 35.64
C ALA A 22 48.29 -5.13 34.19
N THR A 23 47.84 -5.89 33.18
CA THR A 23 48.30 -5.72 31.78
C THR A 23 47.43 -4.76 30.94
N LEU A 24 46.26 -4.34 31.45
CA LEU A 24 45.36 -3.44 30.72
C LEU A 24 45.68 -1.95 30.95
N LEU A 25 46.20 -1.60 32.14
CA LEU A 25 46.44 -0.21 32.54
C LEU A 25 47.53 0.49 31.72
N GLY A 26 48.54 -0.27 31.27
CA GLY A 26 49.63 0.27 30.45
C GLY A 26 49.23 0.66 29.03
N LEU A 27 48.19 0.03 28.47
CA LEU A 27 47.74 0.31 27.09
C LEU A 27 46.81 1.52 26.99
N LEU A 28 46.00 1.79 28.03
CA LEU A 28 45.15 2.99 28.05
C LEU A 28 45.95 4.29 28.17
N PHE A 29 47.08 4.26 28.87
CA PHE A 29 47.86 5.49 29.13
C PHE A 29 48.63 5.99 27.89
N THR A 30 49.10 5.09 27.03
CA THR A 30 49.74 5.46 25.74
C THR A 30 48.74 5.91 24.69
N LEU A 31 47.51 5.38 24.68
CA LEU A 31 46.46 5.84 23.76
C LEU A 31 45.97 7.26 24.11
N LEU A 32 45.87 7.59 25.41
CA LEU A 32 45.36 8.88 25.88
C LEU A 32 46.28 10.06 25.53
N VAL A 33 47.59 9.85 25.50
CA VAL A 33 48.58 10.90 25.16
C VAL A 33 48.50 11.30 23.68
N ILE A 34 48.12 10.37 22.79
CA ILE A 34 47.98 10.65 21.35
C ILE A 34 46.72 11.48 21.07
N LEU A 35 45.64 11.32 21.85
CA LEU A 35 44.41 12.12 21.68
C LEU A 35 44.52 13.59 22.14
N LEU A 36 45.52 13.94 22.96
CA LEU A 36 45.62 15.29 23.56
C LEU A 36 46.54 16.26 22.80
N ALA A 37 47.17 15.82 21.71
CA ALA A 37 48.13 16.63 20.93
C ALA A 37 47.57 17.25 19.64
N ALA A 38 46.26 17.10 19.36
CA ALA A 38 45.63 17.45 18.08
C ALA A 38 44.48 18.48 18.17
N CYS A 39 44.35 19.20 19.28
CA CYS A 39 43.35 20.28 19.44
C CYS A 39 44.04 21.64 19.28
N GLY A 40 44.00 22.25 18.09
CA GLY A 40 44.81 23.45 17.83
C GLY A 40 44.62 24.24 16.52
N ALA A 41 43.68 23.92 15.64
CA ALA A 41 43.33 24.79 14.51
C ALA A 41 41.92 24.52 13.92
N LEU A 42 41.14 25.58 13.74
CA LEU A 42 40.07 25.70 12.75
C LEU A 42 40.65 26.49 11.55
N PRO A 43 40.11 26.40 10.31
CA PRO A 43 38.71 26.09 9.99
C PRO A 43 38.46 24.97 8.97
N GLY A 44 37.26 24.41 9.03
CA GLY A 44 36.69 23.52 8.02
C GLY A 44 35.26 23.16 8.41
N ALA A 45 34.33 23.13 7.44
CA ALA A 45 32.98 22.65 7.70
C ALA A 45 33.02 21.13 7.90
N VAL A 46 32.42 20.65 8.99
CA VAL A 46 32.28 19.20 9.22
C VAL A 46 31.18 18.69 8.30
N THR A 47 31.56 18.20 7.12
CA THR A 47 30.66 17.43 6.26
C THR A 47 30.26 16.15 7.01
N PRO A 48 28.97 15.89 7.27
CA PRO A 48 28.55 14.61 7.80
C PRO A 48 28.88 13.51 6.78
N LEU A 49 29.26 12.33 7.27
CA LEU A 49 29.32 11.13 6.42
C LEU A 49 27.93 10.89 5.82
N PRO A 50 27.83 10.51 4.53
CA PRO A 50 26.54 10.28 3.91
C PRO A 50 25.86 9.07 4.56
N ALA A 51 24.67 9.29 5.12
CA ALA A 51 23.69 8.23 5.20
C ALA A 51 23.38 7.79 3.75
N LEU A 52 23.22 6.49 3.51
CA LEU A 52 22.82 5.95 2.21
C LEU A 52 21.32 6.18 1.97
N THR A 53 20.94 7.44 1.88
CA THR A 53 19.58 7.91 1.63
C THR A 53 19.30 7.84 0.13
N ILE A 54 18.98 6.65 -0.38
CA ILE A 54 18.62 6.44 -1.80
C ILE A 54 17.39 7.29 -2.20
N ALA A 55 16.52 7.64 -1.24
CA ALA A 55 15.44 8.60 -1.42
C ALA A 55 15.88 10.01 -1.90
N ALA A 56 17.18 10.35 -1.82
CA ALA A 56 17.72 11.60 -2.35
C ALA A 56 18.13 11.54 -3.85
N GLN A 57 18.05 10.36 -4.49
CA GLN A 57 18.29 10.19 -5.93
C GLN A 57 17.02 10.10 -6.77
N MET A 58 15.83 10.39 -6.19
CA MET A 58 14.58 10.54 -6.94
C MET A 58 14.48 11.91 -7.64
N THR A 59 15.53 12.31 -8.34
CA THR A 59 15.44 13.35 -9.38
C THR A 59 14.84 12.70 -10.63
N ALA A 60 13.54 12.90 -10.84
CA ALA A 60 12.80 12.34 -11.97
C ALA A 60 13.18 13.04 -13.30
N GLU A 61 14.36 12.73 -13.83
CA GLU A 61 14.75 13.11 -15.19
C GLU A 61 14.08 12.17 -16.20
N SER A 62 13.45 12.77 -17.23
CA SER A 62 12.58 12.09 -18.21
C SER A 62 11.29 11.50 -17.63
N ALA A 63 10.19 12.26 -17.74
CA ALA A 63 8.88 11.63 -17.91
C ALA A 63 8.89 10.85 -19.24
N ALA A 64 8.27 9.66 -19.26
CA ALA A 64 8.12 8.87 -20.48
C ALA A 64 7.04 9.45 -21.41
N THR A 65 7.19 9.28 -22.72
CA THR A 65 6.40 9.95 -23.76
C THR A 65 5.60 8.96 -24.62
N THR A 66 4.69 9.45 -25.47
CA THR A 66 3.94 8.59 -26.41
C THR A 66 4.79 8.30 -27.65
N ALA A 67 4.91 7.02 -28.01
CA ALA A 67 5.64 6.55 -29.19
C ALA A 67 4.93 6.93 -30.50
N GLY A 68 5.72 7.20 -31.54
CA GLY A 68 5.27 7.11 -32.92
C GLY A 68 5.05 5.65 -33.34
N LEU A 69 4.07 5.42 -34.23
CA LEU A 69 3.63 4.08 -34.70
C LEU A 69 4.76 3.15 -35.22
N GLY A 70 5.90 3.70 -35.62
CA GLY A 70 7.06 2.95 -36.13
C GLY A 70 8.23 2.82 -35.16
N GLU A 71 8.23 3.50 -34.00
CA GLU A 71 9.41 3.58 -33.12
C GLU A 71 9.66 2.28 -32.34
N LEU A 72 8.62 1.48 -32.08
CA LEU A 72 8.74 0.17 -31.43
C LEU A 72 8.96 -1.00 -32.42
N VAL A 73 9.05 -0.74 -33.73
CA VAL A 73 9.22 -1.81 -34.73
C VAL A 73 10.65 -2.34 -34.69
N GLY A 74 10.82 -3.53 -34.10
CA GLY A 74 12.12 -4.18 -33.92
C GLY A 74 12.81 -3.89 -32.58
N SER A 75 12.15 -3.21 -31.64
CA SER A 75 12.55 -3.20 -30.22
C SER A 75 12.01 -4.44 -29.50
N GLU A 76 12.40 -4.62 -28.22
CA GLU A 76 11.81 -5.64 -27.34
C GLU A 76 11.00 -4.97 -26.21
N PRO A 77 9.84 -4.37 -26.51
CA PRO A 77 9.07 -3.61 -25.54
C PRO A 77 8.41 -4.52 -24.49
N TRP A 78 8.00 -3.90 -23.39
CA TRP A 78 7.41 -4.56 -22.22
C TRP A 78 5.93 -4.23 -22.15
N LEU A 79 5.10 -5.25 -21.99
CA LEU A 79 3.67 -5.12 -21.84
C LEU A 79 3.31 -4.78 -20.39
N LEU A 80 2.44 -3.81 -20.22
CA LEU A 80 1.87 -3.41 -18.93
C LEU A 80 0.41 -2.99 -19.08
N SER A 81 -0.35 -3.05 -17.99
CA SER A 81 -1.66 -2.39 -17.86
C SER A 81 -1.51 -1.21 -16.90
N MET A 82 -1.97 -0.03 -17.32
CA MET A 82 -2.00 1.17 -16.51
C MET A 82 -3.30 1.97 -16.70
N ASN A 83 -3.65 2.79 -15.71
CA ASN A 83 -4.74 3.74 -15.82
C ASN A 83 -4.38 4.84 -16.82
N ASP A 84 -5.18 4.97 -17.86
CA ASP A 84 -5.17 6.08 -18.78
C ASP A 84 -6.53 6.77 -18.67
N ASN A 85 -6.54 7.92 -18.01
CA ASN A 85 -7.72 8.78 -17.94
C ASN A 85 -8.99 8.04 -17.45
N GLY A 86 -8.87 7.32 -16.33
CA GLY A 86 -9.99 6.72 -15.62
C GLY A 86 -10.50 5.38 -16.17
N TYR A 87 -9.77 4.79 -17.12
CA TYR A 87 -9.92 3.41 -17.56
C TYR A 87 -8.56 2.70 -17.54
N ALA A 88 -8.55 1.38 -17.35
CA ALA A 88 -7.33 0.59 -17.47
C ALA A 88 -7.08 0.15 -18.92
N HIS A 89 -5.88 0.37 -19.43
CA HIS A 89 -5.52 0.03 -20.81
C HIS A 89 -4.15 -0.64 -20.91
N LEU A 90 -3.99 -1.45 -21.96
CA LEU A 90 -2.74 -2.15 -22.25
C LEU A 90 -1.79 -1.25 -23.05
N PHE A 91 -0.51 -1.24 -22.67
CA PHE A 91 0.55 -0.49 -23.33
C PHE A 91 1.81 -1.34 -23.50
N ALA A 92 2.52 -1.14 -24.61
CA ALA A 92 3.88 -1.60 -24.82
C ALA A 92 4.86 -0.44 -24.55
N PHE A 93 5.80 -0.61 -23.62
CA PHE A 93 6.80 0.38 -23.25
C PHE A 93 8.20 -0.04 -23.71
N ASP A 94 8.97 0.88 -24.30
CA ASP A 94 10.39 0.68 -24.57
C ASP A 94 11.30 1.41 -23.55
N PRO A 95 12.07 0.67 -22.74
CA PRO A 95 13.09 1.23 -21.86
C PRO A 95 14.21 2.02 -22.53
N ALA A 96 14.51 1.80 -23.82
CA ALA A 96 15.62 2.48 -24.49
C ALA A 96 15.26 3.90 -24.96
N SER A 97 14.02 4.13 -25.37
CA SER A 97 13.49 5.43 -25.81
C SER A 97 12.61 6.13 -24.75
N HIS A 98 12.23 5.45 -23.67
CA HIS A 98 11.21 5.88 -22.70
C HIS A 98 9.85 6.17 -23.36
N THR A 99 9.44 5.38 -24.36
CA THR A 99 8.18 5.60 -25.08
C THR A 99 7.11 4.53 -24.82
N PHE A 100 5.83 4.93 -24.84
CA PHE A 100 4.66 4.04 -24.76
C PHE A 100 3.87 4.00 -26.07
N LEU A 101 3.49 2.79 -26.50
CA LEU A 101 2.48 2.55 -27.52
C LEU A 101 1.22 1.97 -26.88
N ARG A 102 0.05 2.57 -27.10
CA ARG A 102 -1.24 2.02 -26.64
C ARG A 102 -1.64 0.80 -27.47
N ILE A 103 -2.04 -0.28 -26.80
CA ILE A 103 -2.47 -1.55 -27.42
C ILE A 103 -4.00 -1.70 -27.40
N THR A 104 -4.68 -1.20 -26.37
CA THR A 104 -6.16 -1.20 -26.30
C THR A 104 -6.75 0.18 -25.97
N ASP A 105 -7.91 0.52 -26.55
CA ASP A 105 -8.65 1.76 -26.33
C ASP A 105 -10.15 1.51 -26.04
N GLY A 106 -10.80 2.39 -25.28
CA GLY A 106 -12.27 2.43 -25.15
C GLY A 106 -12.79 2.67 -23.73
N PRO A 107 -14.12 2.62 -23.50
CA PRO A 107 -14.73 2.82 -22.18
C PRO A 107 -14.76 1.54 -21.31
N GLN A 108 -13.80 0.63 -21.51
CA GLN A 108 -13.63 -0.62 -20.77
C GLN A 108 -12.26 -0.68 -20.11
N ASP A 109 -12.18 -1.41 -18.99
CA ASP A 109 -10.91 -1.70 -18.34
C ASP A 109 -10.34 -3.02 -18.87
N ASP A 110 -9.05 -2.99 -19.22
CA ASP A 110 -8.23 -4.12 -19.68
C ASP A 110 -7.02 -4.26 -18.74
N ILE A 111 -7.00 -5.30 -17.90
CA ILE A 111 -6.02 -5.50 -16.82
C ILE A 111 -5.31 -6.86 -16.89
N MET A 112 -4.29 -7.04 -16.04
CA MET A 112 -3.58 -8.31 -15.85
C MET A 112 -3.12 -8.99 -17.17
N PRO A 113 -2.40 -8.29 -18.06
CA PRO A 113 -1.94 -8.88 -19.31
C PRO A 113 -0.87 -9.95 -19.09
N ALA A 114 -0.87 -10.97 -19.95
CA ALA A 114 0.15 -12.00 -20.05
C ALA A 114 0.43 -12.36 -21.52
N VAL A 115 1.71 -12.30 -21.90
CA VAL A 115 2.18 -12.61 -23.26
C VAL A 115 2.33 -14.12 -23.46
N SER A 116 1.94 -14.64 -24.62
CA SER A 116 2.11 -16.05 -24.97
C SER A 116 3.59 -16.45 -25.18
N PRO A 117 3.96 -17.74 -25.05
CA PRO A 117 5.38 -18.17 -25.11
C PRO A 117 6.10 -17.86 -26.44
N ASP A 118 5.35 -17.79 -27.55
CA ASP A 118 5.84 -17.39 -28.86
C ASP A 118 5.90 -15.86 -29.07
N GLY A 119 5.24 -15.10 -28.20
CA GLY A 119 5.11 -13.64 -28.25
C GLY A 119 3.99 -13.12 -29.17
N SER A 120 3.15 -14.00 -29.75
CA SER A 120 2.18 -13.62 -30.80
C SER A 120 0.79 -13.22 -30.30
N ARG A 121 0.42 -13.65 -29.09
CA ARG A 121 -0.91 -13.46 -28.49
C ARG A 121 -0.80 -12.87 -27.09
N LEU A 122 -1.78 -12.05 -26.73
CA LEU A 122 -1.99 -11.56 -25.37
C LEU A 122 -3.22 -12.22 -24.77
N ALA A 123 -3.09 -12.67 -23.51
CA ALA A 123 -4.22 -12.96 -22.64
C ALA A 123 -4.36 -11.83 -21.63
N PHE A 124 -5.58 -11.38 -21.33
CA PHE A 124 -5.83 -10.31 -20.35
C PHE A 124 -7.28 -10.38 -19.85
N ALA A 125 -7.54 -9.81 -18.68
CA ALA A 125 -8.90 -9.68 -18.14
C ALA A 125 -9.54 -8.38 -18.64
N SER A 126 -10.82 -8.41 -19.02
CA SER A 126 -11.53 -7.24 -19.55
C SER A 126 -13.00 -7.24 -19.18
N ARG A 127 -13.52 -6.08 -18.70
CA ARG A 127 -14.94 -5.93 -18.37
C ARG A 127 -15.84 -5.39 -19.50
N ARG A 128 -15.50 -5.69 -20.76
CA ARG A 128 -16.17 -5.11 -21.95
C ARG A 128 -17.60 -5.61 -22.20
N ASN A 129 -17.97 -6.75 -21.65
CA ASN A 129 -19.34 -7.29 -21.57
C ASN A 129 -20.06 -6.93 -20.25
N ASN A 130 -19.46 -6.10 -19.39
CA ASN A 130 -19.87 -5.81 -18.01
C ASN A 130 -19.71 -6.98 -17.02
N GLN A 131 -18.87 -7.96 -17.33
CA GLN A 131 -18.39 -9.02 -16.42
C GLN A 131 -16.88 -9.15 -16.64
N TRP A 132 -16.10 -9.55 -15.64
CA TRP A 132 -14.65 -9.71 -15.81
C TRP A 132 -14.34 -11.07 -16.44
N ASP A 133 -14.16 -11.07 -17.76
CA ASP A 133 -13.77 -12.25 -18.52
C ASP A 133 -12.34 -12.13 -19.07
N LEU A 134 -11.72 -13.28 -19.32
CA LEU A 134 -10.47 -13.38 -20.08
C LEU A 134 -10.73 -13.20 -21.58
N TYR A 135 -9.82 -12.47 -22.23
CA TYR A 135 -9.79 -12.28 -23.68
C TYR A 135 -8.42 -12.64 -24.26
N LEU A 136 -8.43 -13.15 -25.50
CA LEU A 136 -7.25 -13.41 -26.31
C LEU A 136 -7.19 -12.42 -27.47
N LEU A 137 -6.08 -11.71 -27.62
CA LEU A 137 -5.77 -10.79 -28.71
C LEU A 137 -4.56 -11.29 -29.50
N ASP A 138 -4.72 -11.56 -30.79
CA ASP A 138 -3.64 -11.87 -31.72
C ASP A 138 -3.00 -10.56 -32.23
N LEU A 139 -1.70 -10.40 -32.01
CA LEU A 139 -0.98 -9.17 -32.34
C LEU A 139 -0.70 -9.01 -33.84
N ASN A 140 -0.72 -10.10 -34.63
CA ASN A 140 -0.34 -10.09 -36.04
C ASN A 140 -1.49 -9.70 -36.98
N ASN A 141 -2.73 -9.94 -36.56
CA ASN A 141 -3.95 -9.63 -37.31
C ASN A 141 -4.96 -8.77 -36.53
N GLY A 142 -4.74 -8.55 -35.23
CA GLY A 142 -5.58 -7.71 -34.38
C GLY A 142 -6.91 -8.36 -33.99
N ALA A 143 -7.07 -9.66 -34.20
CA ALA A 143 -8.29 -10.39 -33.86
C ALA A 143 -8.41 -10.58 -32.34
N LEU A 144 -9.57 -10.22 -31.82
CA LEU A 144 -9.95 -10.38 -30.42
C LEU A 144 -10.97 -11.53 -30.30
N SER A 145 -10.76 -12.42 -29.33
CA SER A 145 -11.76 -13.43 -28.96
C SER A 145 -11.93 -13.50 -27.44
N GLN A 146 -13.18 -13.56 -26.99
CA GLN A 146 -13.51 -13.85 -25.60
C GLN A 146 -13.12 -15.29 -25.28
N LEU A 147 -12.55 -15.56 -24.10
CA LEU A 147 -12.08 -16.88 -23.67
C LEU A 147 -13.01 -17.50 -22.63
N THR A 148 -13.25 -16.83 -21.51
CA THR A 148 -14.28 -17.17 -20.51
C THR A 148 -15.56 -16.40 -20.78
N ASN A 149 -16.69 -16.86 -20.25
CA ASN A 149 -17.95 -16.10 -20.25
C ASN A 149 -18.75 -16.50 -19.01
N THR A 150 -18.32 -16.05 -17.83
CA THR A 150 -18.85 -16.49 -16.53
C THR A 150 -19.52 -15.34 -15.76
N PRO A 151 -20.49 -15.64 -14.86
CA PRO A 151 -21.09 -14.63 -13.97
C PRO A 151 -20.22 -14.34 -12.74
N THR A 152 -18.91 -14.44 -12.90
CA THR A 152 -17.89 -14.42 -11.85
C THR A 152 -16.67 -13.70 -12.39
N TYR A 153 -15.78 -13.21 -11.53
CA TYR A 153 -14.53 -12.62 -11.99
C TYR A 153 -13.53 -13.70 -12.41
N ASP A 154 -13.05 -13.61 -13.64
CA ASP A 154 -11.95 -14.41 -14.20
C ASP A 154 -10.77 -13.47 -14.55
N GLY A 155 -9.60 -13.69 -13.93
CA GLY A 155 -8.47 -12.76 -13.90
C GLY A 155 -7.08 -13.40 -13.93
N ALA A 156 -6.04 -12.57 -13.76
CA ALA A 156 -4.60 -12.93 -13.70
C ALA A 156 -4.14 -14.13 -14.58
N PRO A 157 -4.35 -14.09 -15.91
CA PRO A 157 -3.93 -15.16 -16.80
C PRO A 157 -2.42 -15.44 -16.77
N SER A 158 -2.04 -16.71 -16.94
CA SER A 158 -0.65 -17.17 -17.11
C SER A 158 -0.60 -18.36 -18.08
N TRP A 159 0.16 -18.22 -19.16
CA TRP A 159 0.24 -19.21 -20.24
C TRP A 159 1.03 -20.45 -19.82
N SER A 160 0.55 -21.63 -20.22
CA SER A 160 1.40 -22.82 -20.29
C SER A 160 2.49 -22.65 -21.36
N PRO A 161 3.66 -23.29 -21.22
CA PRO A 161 4.78 -23.12 -22.15
C PRO A 161 4.53 -23.69 -23.55
N ASP A 162 3.55 -24.58 -23.72
CA ASP A 162 3.09 -25.04 -25.04
C ASP A 162 2.14 -24.06 -25.74
N GLY A 163 1.71 -22.99 -25.05
CA GLY A 163 0.77 -22.00 -25.57
C GLY A 163 -0.64 -22.53 -25.82
N LEU A 164 -0.99 -23.71 -25.30
CA LEU A 164 -2.30 -24.35 -25.47
C LEU A 164 -3.26 -24.04 -24.31
N TRP A 165 -2.75 -23.76 -23.10
CA TRP A 165 -3.54 -23.54 -21.90
C TRP A 165 -3.26 -22.20 -21.24
N LEU A 166 -4.20 -21.76 -20.41
CA LEU A 166 -4.05 -20.66 -19.47
C LEU A 166 -4.45 -21.13 -18.07
N ALA A 167 -3.56 -20.93 -17.10
CA ALA A 167 -3.92 -20.87 -15.69
C ALA A 167 -4.44 -19.45 -15.40
N TYR A 168 -5.43 -19.32 -14.54
CA TYR A 168 -6.07 -18.05 -14.22
C TYR A 168 -6.69 -18.09 -12.83
N GLU A 169 -6.89 -16.93 -12.20
CA GLU A 169 -7.66 -16.82 -10.96
C GLU A 169 -9.15 -16.62 -11.30
N THR A 170 -10.05 -17.23 -10.54
CA THR A 170 -11.50 -17.19 -10.74
C THR A 170 -12.20 -17.07 -9.39
N TYR A 171 -13.31 -16.34 -9.30
CA TYR A 171 -14.03 -16.13 -8.05
C TYR A 171 -15.20 -17.11 -7.90
N LEU A 172 -15.01 -18.19 -7.14
CA LEU A 172 -15.94 -19.30 -6.98
C LEU A 172 -16.22 -19.56 -5.49
N ASP A 173 -17.47 -19.90 -5.14
CA ASP A 173 -17.88 -20.26 -3.77
C ASP A 173 -17.52 -19.21 -2.70
N ASP A 174 -17.61 -17.92 -3.06
CA ASP A 174 -17.17 -16.76 -2.27
C ASP A 174 -15.65 -16.70 -1.97
N ASN A 175 -14.83 -17.37 -2.78
CA ASN A 175 -13.37 -17.43 -2.66
C ASN A 175 -12.64 -17.15 -3.99
N LEU A 176 -11.36 -16.74 -3.92
CA LEU A 176 -10.46 -16.76 -5.08
C LEU A 176 -9.84 -18.15 -5.24
N GLU A 177 -9.88 -18.67 -6.46
CA GLU A 177 -9.41 -20.02 -6.81
C GLU A 177 -8.60 -20.02 -8.10
N ILE A 178 -7.66 -20.96 -8.26
CA ILE A 178 -6.96 -21.18 -9.54
C ILE A 178 -7.70 -22.19 -10.40
N ALA A 179 -7.94 -21.83 -11.66
CA ALA A 179 -8.47 -22.70 -12.70
C ALA A 179 -7.55 -22.74 -13.93
N VAL A 180 -7.76 -23.74 -14.79
CA VAL A 180 -7.02 -23.95 -16.03
C VAL A 180 -8.00 -24.15 -17.20
N ILE A 181 -7.84 -23.39 -18.28
CA ILE A 181 -8.71 -23.44 -19.47
C ILE A 181 -7.88 -23.66 -20.75
N SER A 182 -8.45 -24.38 -21.72
CA SER A 182 -7.85 -24.55 -23.05
C SER A 182 -8.09 -23.31 -23.91
N THR A 183 -7.02 -22.84 -24.56
CA THR A 183 -7.09 -21.70 -25.49
C THR A 183 -7.58 -22.09 -26.88
N THR A 184 -7.51 -23.38 -27.22
CA THR A 184 -7.82 -23.93 -28.55
C THR A 184 -9.11 -24.75 -28.60
N ASP A 185 -9.43 -25.52 -27.55
CA ASP A 185 -10.70 -26.27 -27.45
C ASP A 185 -11.67 -25.57 -26.48
N ARG A 186 -12.65 -24.87 -27.05
CA ARG A 186 -13.70 -24.16 -26.29
C ARG A 186 -14.86 -25.06 -25.85
N SER A 187 -14.85 -26.34 -26.21
CA SER A 187 -15.83 -27.33 -25.75
C SER A 187 -15.41 -28.00 -24.43
N GLN A 188 -14.12 -27.94 -24.09
CA GLN A 188 -13.61 -28.43 -22.82
C GLN A 188 -13.92 -27.42 -21.68
N PRO A 189 -14.60 -27.84 -20.58
CA PRO A 189 -14.82 -26.97 -19.43
C PRO A 189 -13.51 -26.69 -18.67
N PRO A 190 -13.40 -25.56 -17.96
CA PRO A 190 -12.25 -25.27 -17.10
C PRO A 190 -12.01 -26.34 -16.03
N ILE A 191 -10.74 -26.60 -15.77
CA ILE A 191 -10.27 -27.52 -14.73
C ILE A 191 -9.92 -26.67 -13.50
N ARG A 192 -10.76 -26.72 -12.47
CA ARG A 192 -10.47 -26.13 -11.15
C ARG A 192 -9.28 -26.86 -10.52
N LEU A 193 -8.19 -26.14 -10.25
CA LEU A 193 -6.95 -26.68 -9.71
C LEU A 193 -7.04 -26.76 -8.18
N THR A 194 -7.44 -25.66 -7.56
CA THR A 194 -7.55 -25.46 -6.10
C THR A 194 -9.00 -25.54 -5.61
N ALA A 195 -9.19 -25.80 -4.32
CA ALA A 195 -10.49 -25.92 -3.67
C ALA A 195 -10.34 -25.77 -2.15
N ASP A 196 -9.47 -24.86 -1.71
CA ASP A 196 -9.15 -24.63 -0.30
C ASP A 196 -10.07 -23.51 0.24
N PRO A 197 -10.46 -23.49 1.54
CA PRO A 197 -11.13 -22.34 2.13
C PRO A 197 -10.29 -21.05 2.17
N ALA A 198 -8.99 -21.15 1.87
CA ALA A 198 -8.08 -20.03 1.67
C ALA A 198 -8.15 -19.42 0.27
N ALA A 199 -7.88 -18.13 0.15
CA ALA A 199 -7.82 -17.45 -1.14
C ALA A 199 -6.55 -17.84 -1.90
N ASP A 200 -6.72 -18.41 -3.10
CA ASP A 200 -5.67 -18.86 -4.01
C ASP A 200 -5.68 -18.02 -5.29
N HIS A 201 -4.63 -17.23 -5.55
CA HIS A 201 -4.66 -16.22 -6.61
C HIS A 201 -3.32 -15.97 -7.32
N SER A 202 -3.36 -15.16 -8.37
CA SER A 202 -2.24 -14.65 -9.15
C SER A 202 -1.26 -15.72 -9.66
N PRO A 203 -1.73 -16.67 -10.50
CA PRO A 203 -0.92 -17.80 -10.94
C PRO A 203 0.24 -17.41 -11.88
N ALA A 204 1.24 -18.28 -11.90
CA ALA A 204 2.41 -18.23 -12.76
C ALA A 204 2.84 -19.65 -13.14
N TRP A 205 2.53 -20.07 -14.36
CA TRP A 205 2.97 -21.37 -14.90
C TRP A 205 4.50 -21.39 -15.05
N ALA A 206 5.14 -22.47 -14.61
CA ALA A 206 6.58 -22.67 -14.84
C ALA A 206 6.85 -23.00 -16.32
N PRO A 207 7.96 -22.52 -16.92
CA PRO A 207 8.32 -22.86 -18.31
C PRO A 207 8.53 -24.36 -18.58
N GLN A 208 8.77 -25.15 -17.53
CA GLN A 208 8.86 -26.61 -17.60
C GLN A 208 7.48 -27.31 -17.66
N GLY A 209 6.38 -26.56 -17.57
CA GLY A 209 5.00 -27.01 -17.80
C GLY A 209 4.36 -27.84 -16.69
N ARG A 210 5.15 -28.46 -15.81
CA ARG A 210 4.67 -29.37 -14.75
C ARG A 210 4.34 -28.70 -13.41
N GLN A 211 4.56 -27.39 -13.28
CA GLN A 211 4.32 -26.64 -12.06
C GLN A 211 3.61 -25.31 -12.33
N ILE A 212 2.80 -24.86 -11.36
CA ILE A 212 2.23 -23.52 -11.28
C ILE A 212 2.59 -22.94 -9.91
N ALA A 213 3.20 -21.76 -9.88
CA ALA A 213 3.33 -20.95 -8.67
C ALA A 213 2.09 -20.07 -8.51
N PHE A 214 1.63 -19.82 -7.29
CA PHE A 214 0.47 -18.98 -6.99
C PHE A 214 0.58 -18.45 -5.56
N VAL A 215 -0.20 -17.43 -5.21
CA VAL A 215 -0.30 -16.90 -3.84
C VAL A 215 -1.40 -17.66 -3.10
N SER A 216 -1.19 -18.01 -1.83
CA SER A 216 -2.24 -18.54 -0.95
C SER A 216 -2.08 -18.08 0.49
N ASN A 217 -3.20 -17.74 1.14
CA ASN A 217 -3.24 -17.43 2.58
C ASN A 217 -3.58 -18.63 3.48
N ARG A 218 -3.52 -19.88 2.97
CA ARG A 218 -3.82 -21.11 3.74
C ARG A 218 -2.91 -21.37 4.95
N SER A 219 -1.78 -20.69 5.02
CA SER A 219 -0.84 -20.69 6.15
C SER A 219 -1.12 -19.60 7.20
N GLY A 220 -2.14 -18.76 6.98
CA GLY A 220 -2.49 -17.60 7.82
C GLY A 220 -1.99 -16.29 7.21
N ASP A 221 -0.70 -16.21 6.90
CA ASP A 221 -0.11 -15.17 6.06
C ASP A 221 -0.18 -15.57 4.57
N SER A 222 -0.19 -14.58 3.67
CA SER A 222 -0.17 -14.78 2.21
C SER A 222 1.22 -15.17 1.74
N GLU A 223 1.37 -16.38 1.22
CA GLU A 223 2.65 -17.01 0.88
C GLU A 223 2.66 -17.48 -0.58
N ILE A 224 3.85 -17.70 -1.16
CA ILE A 224 4.00 -18.33 -2.48
C ILE A 224 3.93 -19.86 -2.32
N TRP A 225 3.01 -20.48 -3.04
CA TRP A 225 2.84 -21.93 -3.09
C TRP A 225 3.12 -22.48 -4.50
N LEU A 226 3.70 -23.68 -4.56
CA LEU A 226 3.88 -24.44 -5.79
C LEU A 226 2.84 -25.56 -5.86
N ALA A 227 2.15 -25.65 -7.00
CA ALA A 227 1.29 -26.76 -7.40
C ALA A 227 2.04 -27.67 -8.38
N ASN A 228 2.22 -28.95 -8.04
CA ASN A 228 2.76 -29.97 -8.93
C ASN A 228 1.64 -30.66 -9.74
N LEU A 229 1.64 -30.49 -11.06
CA LEU A 229 0.57 -30.99 -11.93
C LEU A 229 0.62 -32.51 -12.18
N ASP A 230 1.73 -33.17 -11.84
CA ASP A 230 1.85 -34.64 -11.87
C ASP A 230 1.23 -35.33 -10.64
N GLN A 231 0.71 -34.56 -9.67
CA GLN A 231 0.25 -35.08 -8.38
C GLN A 231 -1.23 -34.76 -8.09
N ALA A 232 -1.98 -35.78 -7.69
CA ALA A 232 -3.41 -35.65 -7.41
C ALA A 232 -3.72 -35.11 -6.01
N GLU A 233 -2.98 -35.57 -4.99
CA GLU A 233 -3.29 -35.32 -3.58
C GLU A 233 -2.30 -34.34 -2.93
N GLN A 234 -1.04 -34.74 -2.75
CA GLN A 234 -0.01 -33.96 -2.05
C GLN A 234 0.71 -32.96 -2.97
N ARG A 235 -0.02 -32.28 -3.85
CA ARG A 235 0.57 -31.42 -4.90
C ARG A 235 1.03 -30.04 -4.46
N TYR A 236 0.73 -29.61 -3.24
CA TYR A 236 0.98 -28.24 -2.78
C TYR A 236 2.13 -28.15 -1.78
N THR A 237 3.07 -27.24 -2.05
CA THR A 237 4.21 -26.95 -1.18
C THR A 237 4.33 -25.43 -0.99
N ASN A 238 4.40 -24.96 0.26
CA ASN A 238 4.76 -23.56 0.55
C ASN A 238 6.25 -23.36 0.24
N LEU A 239 6.55 -22.35 -0.57
CA LEU A 239 7.89 -22.07 -1.07
C LEU A 239 8.57 -20.92 -0.32
N SER A 240 7.85 -19.84 -0.03
CA SER A 240 8.41 -18.64 0.61
C SER A 240 8.61 -18.83 2.11
N ASN A 241 7.63 -19.42 2.80
CA ASN A 241 7.62 -19.70 4.24
C ASN A 241 8.15 -18.52 5.08
N SER A 242 7.59 -17.34 4.82
CA SER A 242 8.05 -16.02 5.26
C SER A 242 7.06 -15.33 6.23
N PRO A 243 6.86 -15.88 7.45
CA PRO A 243 5.81 -15.43 8.37
C PRO A 243 5.91 -13.94 8.73
N LYS A 244 4.76 -13.29 8.92
CA LYS A 244 4.55 -11.84 9.04
C LYS A 244 4.86 -11.02 7.77
N SER A 245 4.83 -11.66 6.61
CA SER A 245 4.99 -11.02 5.30
C SER A 245 3.83 -11.44 4.39
N ALA A 246 3.45 -10.57 3.46
CA ALA A 246 2.44 -10.86 2.44
C ALA A 246 3.09 -10.90 1.06
N GLU A 247 3.15 -12.09 0.49
CA GLU A 247 3.81 -12.36 -0.79
C GLU A 247 2.82 -12.25 -1.95
N THR A 248 3.24 -11.67 -3.06
CA THR A 248 2.35 -11.18 -4.14
C THR A 248 2.96 -11.34 -5.53
N CYS A 249 2.10 -11.50 -6.54
CA CYS A 249 2.46 -11.46 -7.97
C CYS A 249 3.70 -12.29 -8.39
N PRO A 250 3.74 -13.62 -8.13
CA PRO A 250 4.84 -14.47 -8.60
C PRO A 250 4.97 -14.43 -10.14
N LYS A 251 6.21 -14.43 -10.66
CA LYS A 251 6.53 -14.56 -12.09
C LYS A 251 7.82 -15.36 -12.32
N TRP A 252 7.71 -16.44 -13.09
CA TRP A 252 8.86 -17.23 -13.52
C TRP A 252 9.68 -16.52 -14.59
N SER A 253 11.00 -16.71 -14.51
CA SER A 253 11.94 -16.46 -15.60
C SER A 253 11.64 -17.39 -16.80
N PRO A 254 11.77 -16.95 -18.06
CA PRO A 254 11.48 -17.79 -19.23
C PRO A 254 12.33 -19.06 -19.39
N ASP A 255 13.54 -19.09 -18.85
CA ASP A 255 14.39 -20.30 -18.76
C ASP A 255 14.05 -21.20 -17.56
N GLY A 256 13.26 -20.70 -16.61
CA GLY A 256 12.76 -21.47 -15.46
C GLY A 256 13.78 -21.67 -14.34
N HIS A 257 14.93 -20.98 -14.39
CA HIS A 257 15.94 -21.04 -13.32
C HIS A 257 15.54 -20.23 -12.09
N TYR A 258 14.77 -19.16 -12.27
CA TYR A 258 14.38 -18.23 -11.22
C TYR A 258 12.87 -18.00 -11.13
N LEU A 259 12.39 -17.79 -9.91
CA LEU A 259 11.05 -17.26 -9.60
C LEU A 259 11.23 -15.96 -8.81
N VAL A 260 10.50 -14.91 -9.19
CA VAL A 260 10.43 -13.64 -8.43
C VAL A 260 9.01 -13.35 -7.98
N TRP A 261 8.87 -12.58 -6.90
CA TRP A 261 7.60 -12.09 -6.37
C TRP A 261 7.84 -10.80 -5.55
N GLY A 262 6.77 -10.08 -5.20
CA GLY A 262 6.83 -8.95 -4.29
C GLY A 262 6.43 -9.34 -2.87
N SER A 263 7.22 -8.98 -1.87
CA SER A 263 6.94 -9.16 -0.44
C SER A 263 6.54 -7.84 0.20
N THR A 264 5.50 -7.85 1.05
CA THR A 264 5.15 -6.73 1.94
C THR A 264 5.28 -7.17 3.40
N ALA A 265 6.27 -6.67 4.11
CA ALA A 265 6.54 -7.03 5.50
C ALA A 265 5.66 -6.23 6.49
N GLY A 266 5.04 -6.91 7.48
CA GLY A 266 4.07 -6.27 8.37
C GLY A 266 4.63 -5.43 9.53
N GLU A 267 5.72 -5.91 10.16
CA GLU A 267 6.25 -5.34 11.41
C GLU A 267 7.77 -5.11 11.44
N SER A 268 8.57 -6.01 10.86
CA SER A 268 10.03 -6.03 11.07
C SER A 268 10.85 -6.65 9.93
N GLY A 269 10.23 -6.96 8.79
CA GLY A 269 10.90 -7.45 7.58
C GLY A 269 11.22 -6.32 6.60
N TRP A 270 11.69 -6.68 5.41
CA TRP A 270 12.02 -5.74 4.34
C TRP A 270 11.13 -5.98 3.14
N SER A 271 10.06 -5.19 2.97
CA SER A 271 9.23 -5.22 1.75
C SER A 271 10.10 -5.03 0.51
N GLY A 272 9.75 -5.62 -0.63
CA GLY A 272 10.56 -5.54 -1.85
C GLY A 272 10.38 -6.74 -2.78
N ILE A 273 11.14 -6.76 -3.88
CA ILE A 273 11.19 -7.93 -4.77
C ILE A 273 12.12 -8.99 -4.19
N TYR A 274 11.64 -10.23 -4.11
CA TYR A 274 12.39 -11.41 -3.72
C TYR A 274 12.66 -12.31 -4.93
N LEU A 275 13.77 -13.05 -4.90
CA LEU A 275 14.24 -13.95 -5.94
C LEU A 275 14.66 -15.29 -5.35
N TRP A 276 14.15 -16.38 -5.94
CA TRP A 276 14.45 -17.77 -5.61
C TRP A 276 15.08 -18.49 -6.82
N ASP A 277 16.04 -19.39 -6.55
CA ASP A 277 16.73 -20.21 -7.57
C ASP A 277 16.20 -21.65 -7.54
N ALA A 278 15.48 -22.02 -8.60
CA ALA A 278 14.87 -23.34 -8.76
C ALA A 278 15.90 -24.47 -8.97
N ASN A 279 17.16 -24.15 -9.27
CA ASN A 279 18.26 -25.12 -9.34
C ASN A 279 18.86 -25.44 -7.97
N GLN A 280 18.62 -24.59 -6.97
CA GLN A 280 19.09 -24.71 -5.59
C GLN A 280 17.90 -24.59 -4.63
N PRO A 281 16.87 -25.46 -4.74
CA PRO A 281 15.58 -25.28 -4.08
C PRO A 281 15.64 -25.30 -2.55
N GLU A 282 16.72 -25.82 -1.96
CA GLU A 282 17.02 -25.76 -0.53
C GLU A 282 17.46 -24.38 -0.03
N ILE A 283 17.79 -23.45 -0.93
CA ILE A 283 18.14 -22.07 -0.61
C ILE A 283 16.86 -21.23 -0.62
N ILE A 284 16.54 -20.61 0.53
CA ILE A 284 15.43 -19.67 0.64
C ILE A 284 15.61 -18.45 -0.27
N ALA A 285 14.50 -17.85 -0.70
CA ALA A 285 14.53 -16.63 -1.50
C ALA A 285 15.27 -15.50 -0.78
N HIS A 286 16.00 -14.69 -1.56
CA HIS A 286 16.68 -13.50 -1.05
C HIS A 286 16.06 -12.25 -1.66
N ARG A 287 16.11 -11.15 -0.91
CA ARG A 287 15.61 -9.85 -1.37
C ARG A 287 16.57 -9.25 -2.39
N LEU A 288 16.03 -8.85 -3.54
CA LEU A 288 16.76 -8.24 -4.64
C LEU A 288 16.82 -6.72 -4.51
N THR A 289 15.67 -6.05 -4.34
CA THR A 289 15.55 -4.57 -4.31
C THR A 289 14.17 -4.13 -3.78
N GLU A 290 13.92 -2.82 -3.69
CA GLU A 290 12.58 -2.24 -3.48
C GLU A 290 11.62 -2.56 -4.64
N GLY A 291 10.32 -2.65 -4.35
CA GLY A 291 9.26 -2.85 -5.34
C GLY A 291 8.20 -3.87 -4.91
N ASN A 292 7.08 -3.91 -5.64
CA ASN A 292 5.90 -4.71 -5.29
C ASN A 292 5.44 -5.68 -6.40
N GLN A 293 5.84 -5.46 -7.65
CA GLN A 293 5.70 -6.45 -8.72
C GLN A 293 6.97 -6.46 -9.58
N ALA A 294 7.35 -7.64 -10.08
CA ALA A 294 8.38 -7.80 -11.09
C ALA A 294 7.91 -8.67 -12.26
N THR A 295 8.57 -8.56 -13.41
CA THR A 295 8.43 -9.47 -14.56
C THR A 295 9.72 -9.54 -15.37
N TRP A 296 9.83 -10.51 -16.27
CA TRP A 296 11.08 -10.90 -16.94
C TRP A 296 11.15 -10.51 -18.42
N ASN A 297 12.38 -10.34 -18.91
CA ASN A 297 12.69 -10.30 -20.33
C ASN A 297 12.87 -11.72 -20.90
N TYR A 298 12.75 -11.89 -22.23
CA TYR A 298 12.82 -13.19 -22.92
C TYR A 298 14.15 -13.95 -22.73
N SER A 299 15.22 -13.27 -22.30
CA SER A 299 16.55 -13.86 -22.11
C SER A 299 16.96 -14.02 -20.64
N SER A 300 16.00 -13.91 -19.69
CA SER A 300 16.19 -14.09 -18.23
C SER A 300 17.33 -13.26 -17.60
N ASN A 301 17.77 -12.19 -18.26
CA ASN A 301 18.91 -11.38 -17.82
C ASN A 301 18.52 -9.97 -17.35
N ARG A 302 17.23 -9.60 -17.49
CA ARG A 302 16.65 -8.38 -16.92
C ARG A 302 15.28 -8.62 -16.33
N LEU A 303 15.03 -7.94 -15.23
CA LEU A 303 13.76 -7.80 -14.52
C LEU A 303 13.26 -6.37 -14.68
N MET A 304 12.03 -6.20 -15.13
CA MET A 304 11.29 -4.95 -14.94
C MET A 304 10.57 -5.01 -13.60
N ILE A 305 10.73 -3.96 -12.80
CA ILE A 305 10.22 -3.87 -11.43
C ILE A 305 9.34 -2.63 -11.31
N HIS A 306 8.12 -2.83 -10.81
CA HIS A 306 7.23 -1.77 -10.33
C HIS A 306 7.75 -1.28 -8.99
N VAL A 307 8.10 -0.01 -8.93
CA VAL A 307 8.43 0.71 -7.70
C VAL A 307 7.26 1.66 -7.41
N ASN A 308 6.41 1.26 -6.48
CA ASN A 308 5.27 2.03 -6.02
C ASN A 308 5.70 3.18 -5.10
N ALA A 309 5.00 4.31 -5.18
CA ALA A 309 5.08 5.43 -4.25
C ALA A 309 3.67 5.82 -3.77
N PRO A 310 3.51 6.71 -2.76
CA PRO A 310 2.20 6.92 -2.13
C PRO A 310 1.09 7.43 -3.05
N ASN A 311 1.41 8.22 -4.07
CA ASN A 311 0.47 8.74 -5.07
C ASN A 311 1.00 8.60 -6.52
N GLU A 312 2.17 7.97 -6.72
CA GLU A 312 2.84 7.87 -8.02
C GLU A 312 3.37 6.45 -8.23
N ASP A 313 3.59 6.05 -9.49
CA ASP A 313 4.15 4.74 -9.84
C ASP A 313 5.34 4.90 -10.79
N PHE A 314 6.38 4.08 -10.57
CA PHE A 314 7.62 4.08 -11.34
C PHE A 314 7.94 2.67 -11.84
N ILE A 315 8.68 2.58 -12.94
CA ILE A 315 9.27 1.34 -13.44
C ILE A 315 10.79 1.46 -13.51
N SER A 316 11.49 0.39 -13.13
CA SER A 316 12.95 0.32 -13.08
C SER A 316 13.40 -1.02 -13.67
N LEU A 317 14.63 -1.11 -14.22
CA LEU A 317 15.19 -2.38 -14.72
C LEU A 317 16.40 -2.81 -13.89
N TYR A 318 16.42 -4.07 -13.47
CA TYR A 318 17.53 -4.69 -12.73
C TYR A 318 18.02 -5.96 -13.41
N THR A 319 19.26 -6.36 -13.16
CA THR A 319 19.73 -7.73 -13.42
C THR A 319 19.27 -8.68 -12.30
N PRO A 320 19.31 -10.01 -12.51
CA PRO A 320 19.14 -11.00 -11.43
C PRO A 320 20.20 -10.90 -10.32
N THR A 321 21.33 -10.23 -10.57
CA THR A 321 22.37 -9.93 -9.55
C THR A 321 22.08 -8.67 -8.73
N GLY A 322 20.97 -7.96 -9.00
CA GLY A 322 20.57 -6.73 -8.30
C GLY A 322 21.20 -5.45 -8.85
N GLU A 323 21.87 -5.50 -10.00
CA GLU A 323 22.49 -4.33 -10.63
C GLU A 323 21.44 -3.49 -11.37
N LEU A 324 21.38 -2.20 -11.05
CA LEU A 324 20.48 -1.24 -11.69
C LEU A 324 20.90 -1.00 -13.14
N SER A 325 20.00 -1.28 -14.09
CA SER A 325 20.23 -1.17 -15.54
C SER A 325 19.32 -0.15 -16.26
N LEU A 326 18.29 0.35 -15.57
CA LEU A 326 17.52 1.55 -15.89
C LEU A 326 17.07 2.18 -14.56
N PRO A 327 17.29 3.48 -14.31
CA PRO A 327 16.76 4.15 -13.11
C PRO A 327 15.22 4.21 -13.10
N PRO A 328 14.57 4.52 -11.97
CA PRO A 328 13.11 4.62 -11.89
C PRO A 328 12.52 5.70 -12.81
N VAL A 329 11.84 5.28 -13.88
CA VAL A 329 11.09 6.14 -14.80
C VAL A 329 9.65 6.27 -14.31
N ARG A 330 9.16 7.51 -14.17
CA ARG A 330 7.80 7.79 -13.70
C ARG A 330 6.77 7.44 -14.77
N LEU A 331 5.73 6.69 -14.39
CA LEU A 331 4.59 6.39 -15.26
C LEU A 331 3.65 7.62 -15.39
N PRO A 332 2.88 7.73 -16.49
CA PRO A 332 1.89 8.80 -16.67
C PRO A 332 0.63 8.58 -15.83
N GLY A 333 0.33 7.32 -15.46
CA GLY A 333 -0.82 6.93 -14.65
C GLY A 333 -0.53 5.70 -13.79
N ALA A 334 -1.55 5.23 -13.08
CA ALA A 334 -1.45 4.13 -12.13
C ALA A 334 -1.04 2.81 -12.77
N LEU A 335 -0.09 2.06 -12.20
CA LEU A 335 0.15 0.69 -12.68
C LEU A 335 -0.85 -0.29 -12.06
N TYR A 336 -1.50 -1.10 -12.91
CA TYR A 336 -2.22 -2.28 -12.45
C TYR A 336 -1.30 -3.50 -12.43
N ASN A 337 -0.70 -3.86 -13.58
CA ASN A 337 0.17 -5.04 -13.67
C ASN A 337 1.25 -4.95 -14.76
N LEU A 338 2.37 -5.63 -14.53
CA LEU A 338 3.39 -5.97 -15.54
C LEU A 338 3.10 -7.33 -16.21
N GLY A 339 3.19 -7.41 -17.54
CA GLY A 339 2.86 -8.60 -18.34
C GLY A 339 4.02 -9.34 -19.03
N GLY A 340 5.25 -8.81 -18.93
CA GLY A 340 6.47 -9.36 -19.57
C GLY A 340 6.83 -8.68 -20.89
N GLN A 341 7.94 -9.07 -21.53
CA GLN A 341 8.25 -8.59 -22.88
C GLN A 341 7.24 -9.11 -23.93
N VAL A 342 6.97 -8.29 -24.96
CA VAL A 342 6.02 -8.54 -26.04
C VAL A 342 6.66 -8.32 -27.41
N ARG A 343 6.26 -9.09 -28.42
CA ARG A 343 6.70 -8.92 -29.82
C ARG A 343 5.61 -8.26 -30.65
N LEU A 344 5.85 -7.03 -31.08
CA LEU A 344 4.96 -6.33 -32.01
C LEU A 344 5.31 -6.69 -33.46
N PRO A 345 4.33 -6.85 -34.37
CA PRO A 345 4.60 -7.07 -35.79
C PRO A 345 5.21 -5.82 -36.43
N ALA A 346 5.95 -6.00 -37.54
CA ALA A 346 6.58 -4.90 -38.27
C ALA A 346 5.59 -3.90 -38.92
N THR A 347 4.31 -4.24 -38.97
CA THR A 347 3.20 -3.34 -39.29
C THR A 347 2.04 -3.68 -38.36
N LEU A 348 1.56 -2.71 -37.58
CA LEU A 348 0.43 -2.90 -36.67
C LEU A 348 -0.88 -3.14 -37.46
N PRO A 349 -1.71 -4.13 -37.06
CA PRO A 349 -3.08 -4.27 -37.55
C PRO A 349 -3.91 -3.02 -37.29
N GLU A 350 -4.97 -2.80 -38.09
CA GLU A 350 -5.81 -1.60 -38.04
C GLU A 350 -6.36 -1.30 -36.63
N SER A 351 -6.77 -2.32 -35.88
CA SER A 351 -7.24 -2.19 -34.50
C SER A 351 -6.16 -1.65 -33.55
N LEU A 352 -4.94 -2.18 -33.61
CA LEU A 352 -3.81 -1.73 -32.79
C LEU A 352 -3.30 -0.36 -33.24
N ALA A 353 -3.25 -0.13 -34.55
CA ALA A 353 -2.87 1.17 -35.12
C ALA A 353 -3.87 2.28 -34.75
N LYS A 354 -5.16 1.96 -34.64
CA LYS A 354 -6.19 2.87 -34.11
C LYS A 354 -5.98 3.13 -32.62
N ALA A 355 -5.81 2.09 -31.80
CA ALA A 355 -5.58 2.24 -30.36
C ALA A 355 -4.34 3.09 -30.08
N ALA A 356 -3.23 2.84 -30.78
CA ALA A 356 -2.00 3.63 -30.69
C ALA A 356 -2.17 5.13 -31.01
N GLN A 357 -3.20 5.51 -31.78
CA GLN A 357 -3.55 6.89 -32.11
C GLN A 357 -4.64 7.49 -31.19
N ALA A 358 -5.19 6.72 -30.25
CA ALA A 358 -6.27 7.18 -29.38
C ALA A 358 -5.76 8.21 -28.35
N VAL A 359 -6.25 9.44 -28.48
CA VAL A 359 -6.04 10.52 -27.50
C VAL A 359 -7.20 10.51 -26.49
N PRO A 360 -6.94 10.31 -25.19
CA PRO A 360 -8.01 10.27 -24.19
C PRO A 360 -8.65 11.64 -24.00
N THR A 361 -9.97 11.66 -23.72
CA THR A 361 -10.71 12.88 -23.43
C THR A 361 -10.67 13.16 -21.93
N PRO A 362 -10.06 14.29 -21.47
CA PRO A 362 -9.85 14.56 -20.04
C PRO A 362 -11.11 14.35 -19.19
N LEU A 363 -10.96 13.52 -18.14
CA LEU A 363 -12.05 13.15 -17.20
C LEU A 363 -12.82 14.35 -16.63
N TRP A 364 -12.12 15.46 -16.40
CA TRP A 364 -12.67 16.73 -15.94
C TRP A 364 -11.75 17.88 -16.38
N ARG A 365 -12.22 19.12 -16.24
CA ARG A 365 -11.43 20.35 -16.36
C ARG A 365 -12.00 21.39 -15.39
N PRO A 366 -11.18 22.26 -14.77
CA PRO A 366 -11.69 23.36 -13.95
C PRO A 366 -12.60 24.29 -14.75
N ALA A 367 -13.73 24.71 -14.17
CA ALA A 367 -14.72 25.59 -14.83
C ALA A 367 -15.07 26.84 -13.99
N ALA A 368 -14.02 27.42 -13.37
CA ALA A 368 -14.03 28.55 -12.45
C ALA A 368 -15.22 29.53 -12.55
N THR A 369 -15.97 29.64 -11.47
CA THR A 369 -17.08 30.57 -11.31
C THR A 369 -16.57 32.01 -11.33
N PRO A 370 -17.23 32.95 -12.06
CA PRO A 370 -16.84 34.36 -12.03
C PRO A 370 -16.81 34.91 -10.60
N ALA A 371 -15.64 35.36 -10.17
CA ALA A 371 -15.43 35.86 -8.82
C ALA A 371 -16.33 37.08 -8.54
N ILE A 372 -17.05 37.04 -7.42
CA ILE A 372 -18.01 38.09 -7.02
C ILE A 372 -17.28 39.45 -6.92
N GLU A 373 -17.85 40.50 -7.51
CA GLU A 373 -17.28 41.85 -7.46
C GLU A 373 -16.97 42.27 -6.01
N GLY A 374 -15.72 42.66 -5.76
CA GLY A 374 -15.22 42.95 -4.40
C GLY A 374 -14.51 41.77 -3.70
N SER A 375 -14.39 40.59 -4.32
CA SER A 375 -13.67 39.43 -3.73
C SER A 375 -12.17 39.68 -3.47
N ALA A 376 -11.59 40.75 -4.02
CA ALA A 376 -10.16 41.06 -4.01
C ALA A 376 -9.27 39.97 -4.65
N GLY A 377 -9.80 39.23 -5.63
CA GLY A 377 -9.06 38.19 -6.36
C GLY A 377 -8.96 36.84 -5.64
N ARG A 378 -9.62 36.69 -4.48
CA ARG A 378 -9.77 35.39 -3.81
C ARG A 378 -10.69 34.46 -4.61
N ALA A 379 -10.38 33.17 -4.56
CA ALA A 379 -11.18 32.10 -5.16
C ALA A 379 -12.53 31.92 -4.45
N ALA A 380 -13.50 31.33 -5.16
CA ALA A 380 -14.78 30.97 -4.57
C ALA A 380 -14.71 29.63 -3.82
N ILE A 381 -15.59 29.51 -2.82
CA ILE A 381 -15.88 28.24 -2.13
C ILE A 381 -17.30 27.83 -2.54
N VAL A 382 -17.43 26.90 -3.48
CA VAL A 382 -18.67 26.47 -4.15
C VAL A 382 -19.43 25.47 -3.28
N PRO A 383 -20.78 25.57 -3.15
CA PRO A 383 -21.57 24.57 -2.44
C PRO A 383 -21.69 23.26 -3.22
N LEU A 384 -21.55 22.13 -2.52
CA LEU A 384 -21.75 20.80 -3.10
C LEU A 384 -23.25 20.44 -3.07
N ASN A 385 -23.86 20.33 -4.25
CA ASN A 385 -25.25 19.89 -4.37
C ASN A 385 -25.38 18.39 -4.02
N ASP A 386 -26.47 18.06 -3.32
CA ASP A 386 -26.82 16.69 -2.91
C ASP A 386 -25.74 15.97 -2.07
N VAL A 387 -24.91 16.72 -1.32
CA VAL A 387 -23.91 16.18 -0.36
C VAL A 387 -24.25 16.61 1.06
N MET A 388 -24.31 15.64 1.97
CA MET A 388 -24.49 15.88 3.41
C MET A 388 -23.13 15.95 4.11
N ALA A 389 -22.75 17.14 4.59
CA ALA A 389 -21.54 17.37 5.39
C ALA A 389 -21.74 18.58 6.34
N PRO A 390 -20.95 18.72 7.43
CA PRO A 390 -21.01 19.87 8.35
C PRO A 390 -20.78 21.22 7.65
N THR A 391 -19.94 21.24 6.61
CA THR A 391 -19.96 22.28 5.58
C THR A 391 -19.67 21.64 4.22
N ALA A 392 -20.74 21.36 3.47
CA ALA A 392 -20.70 20.76 2.13
C ALA A 392 -20.29 21.81 1.07
N ARG A 393 -19.02 22.19 1.05
CA ARG A 393 -18.44 23.14 0.09
C ARG A 393 -17.01 22.72 -0.28
N LEU A 394 -16.54 23.10 -1.46
CA LEU A 394 -15.14 22.93 -1.90
C LEU A 394 -14.64 24.21 -2.61
N HIS A 395 -13.36 24.29 -2.90
CA HIS A 395 -12.74 25.35 -3.68
C HIS A 395 -13.09 25.21 -5.19
N ASP A 396 -13.38 26.35 -5.84
CA ASP A 396 -13.72 26.58 -7.26
C ASP A 396 -12.64 26.19 -8.30
N ALA A 397 -11.78 25.23 -7.94
CA ALA A 397 -10.71 24.68 -8.77
C ALA A 397 -10.59 23.15 -8.62
N VAL A 398 -11.44 22.52 -7.80
CA VAL A 398 -11.41 21.09 -7.47
C VAL A 398 -12.82 20.48 -7.43
N ASP A 399 -13.88 21.28 -7.44
CA ASP A 399 -15.26 20.80 -7.29
C ASP A 399 -15.80 20.14 -8.56
N GLU A 400 -15.39 20.55 -9.77
CA GLU A 400 -15.62 19.72 -10.98
C GLU A 400 -14.96 18.34 -10.86
N ALA A 401 -13.76 18.27 -10.28
CA ALA A 401 -13.05 17.01 -10.08
C ALA A 401 -13.78 16.12 -9.07
N PHE A 402 -14.31 16.70 -7.99
CA PHE A 402 -15.14 16.01 -7.00
C PHE A 402 -16.44 15.49 -7.64
N VAL A 403 -17.13 16.31 -8.44
CA VAL A 403 -18.39 15.94 -9.10
C VAL A 403 -18.15 14.83 -10.14
N ALA A 404 -17.10 14.94 -10.94
CA ALA A 404 -16.76 13.93 -11.95
C ALA A 404 -16.31 12.60 -11.30
N LEU A 405 -15.50 12.66 -10.23
CA LEU A 405 -15.14 11.50 -9.40
C LEU A 405 -16.40 10.84 -8.80
N ARG A 406 -17.32 11.62 -8.24
CA ARG A 406 -18.58 11.14 -7.66
C ARG A 406 -19.45 10.42 -8.68
N GLN A 407 -19.61 10.98 -9.88
CA GLN A 407 -20.38 10.34 -10.96
C GLN A 407 -19.76 8.99 -11.39
N GLN A 408 -18.43 8.94 -11.49
CA GLN A 408 -17.69 7.71 -11.83
C GLN A 408 -17.77 6.67 -10.71
N ALA A 409 -17.65 7.10 -9.45
CA ALA A 409 -17.80 6.25 -8.27
C ALA A 409 -19.20 5.61 -8.23
N ILE A 410 -20.27 6.40 -8.37
CA ILE A 410 -21.65 5.91 -8.46
C ILE A 410 -21.80 4.85 -9.56
N ARG A 411 -21.19 5.07 -10.74
CA ARG A 411 -21.26 4.15 -11.88
C ARG A 411 -20.52 2.83 -11.65
N LEU A 412 -19.35 2.86 -11.00
CA LEU A 412 -18.52 1.67 -10.75
C LEU A 412 -18.98 0.88 -9.51
N ILE A 413 -19.55 1.57 -8.52
CA ILE A 413 -19.87 1.04 -7.19
C ILE A 413 -21.37 0.73 -7.05
N GLY A 414 -22.24 1.33 -7.86
CA GLY A 414 -23.71 1.18 -7.81
C GLY A 414 -24.41 2.00 -6.74
N TRP A 415 -23.66 2.62 -5.82
CA TRP A 415 -24.16 3.54 -4.81
C TRP A 415 -23.17 4.72 -4.62
N ASP A 416 -23.60 5.76 -3.89
CA ASP A 416 -22.85 7.00 -3.74
C ASP A 416 -22.08 7.08 -2.40
N PRO A 417 -20.78 6.72 -2.35
CA PRO A 417 -19.97 6.86 -1.13
C PRO A 417 -19.68 8.31 -0.74
N MET A 418 -19.92 9.28 -1.63
CA MET A 418 -19.63 10.70 -1.44
C MET A 418 -20.89 11.51 -1.08
N SER A 419 -22.06 10.87 -1.03
CA SER A 419 -23.34 11.45 -0.59
C SER A 419 -23.32 11.95 0.86
N SER A 420 -22.52 11.33 1.73
CA SER A 420 -22.27 11.76 3.10
C SER A 420 -20.77 11.83 3.38
N LEU A 421 -20.30 13.01 3.73
CA LEU A 421 -18.91 13.28 4.09
C LEU A 421 -18.82 13.64 5.57
N GLU A 422 -17.69 13.32 6.18
CA GLU A 422 -17.31 13.88 7.47
C GLU A 422 -17.00 15.37 7.38
N ASN A 423 -16.27 15.78 6.33
CA ASN A 423 -15.95 17.16 6.00
C ASN A 423 -15.63 17.32 4.50
N ALA A 424 -15.76 18.55 4.02
CA ALA A 424 -15.24 19.02 2.72
C ALA A 424 -14.60 20.40 2.87
N TYR A 425 -15.20 21.26 3.70
CA TYR A 425 -14.62 22.53 4.12
C TYR A 425 -14.75 22.71 5.63
N VAL A 426 -13.77 23.38 6.24
CA VAL A 426 -13.79 23.78 7.65
C VAL A 426 -13.47 25.28 7.74
N PRO A 427 -14.34 26.12 8.32
CA PRO A 427 -14.03 27.53 8.55
C PRO A 427 -12.89 27.71 9.54
N LEU A 428 -12.00 28.69 9.32
CA LEU A 428 -10.86 29.01 10.21
C LEU A 428 -11.26 29.35 11.67
N THR A 429 -12.53 29.68 11.91
CA THR A 429 -13.10 29.90 13.25
C THR A 429 -13.39 28.59 14.02
N THR A 430 -13.35 27.44 13.34
CA THR A 430 -13.65 26.12 13.90
C THR A 430 -12.33 25.42 14.23
N PRO A 431 -12.05 25.08 15.50
CA PRO A 431 -10.85 24.34 15.84
C PRO A 431 -10.96 22.89 15.34
N LEU A 432 -9.85 22.35 14.83
CA LEU A 432 -9.71 20.94 14.49
C LEU A 432 -9.07 20.11 15.62
N ASP A 433 -9.19 18.79 15.47
CA ASP A 433 -8.65 17.79 16.39
C ASP A 433 -7.11 17.86 16.57
N PRO A 434 -6.57 17.33 17.69
CA PRO A 434 -5.14 17.37 17.98
C PRO A 434 -4.25 16.75 16.88
N GLY A 435 -3.44 17.61 16.25
CA GLY A 435 -2.53 17.24 15.15
C GLY A 435 -3.01 17.65 13.76
N LEU A 436 -4.27 18.09 13.60
CA LEU A 436 -4.85 18.59 12.34
C LEU A 436 -4.74 20.12 12.20
N GLY A 437 -3.66 20.73 12.71
CA GLY A 437 -3.48 22.19 12.69
C GLY A 437 -3.34 22.77 11.28
N GLU A 438 -2.64 22.06 10.40
CA GLU A 438 -2.41 22.39 8.99
C GLU A 438 -3.18 21.43 8.08
N ASP A 439 -4.46 21.21 8.38
CA ASP A 439 -5.30 20.30 7.61
C ASP A 439 -5.88 20.97 6.35
N TRP A 440 -5.89 20.23 5.24
CA TRP A 440 -6.37 20.72 3.95
C TRP A 440 -7.87 21.05 3.94
N SER A 441 -8.66 20.59 4.92
CA SER A 441 -10.08 20.94 5.06
C SER A 441 -10.30 22.45 5.23
N TYR A 442 -9.33 23.19 5.79
CA TYR A 442 -9.41 24.65 5.86
C TYR A 442 -9.33 25.33 4.48
N THR A 443 -8.63 24.71 3.51
CA THR A 443 -8.39 25.26 2.16
C THR A 443 -9.56 25.03 1.19
N GLY A 444 -10.51 24.15 1.53
CA GLY A 444 -11.54 23.67 0.62
C GLY A 444 -11.03 22.74 -0.50
N ARG A 445 -9.77 22.27 -0.43
CA ARG A 445 -9.16 21.37 -1.42
C ARG A 445 -9.05 19.93 -0.93
N SER A 446 -10.01 19.46 -0.13
CA SER A 446 -10.03 18.10 0.41
C SER A 446 -11.44 17.62 0.69
N PHE A 447 -11.66 16.30 0.66
CA PHE A 447 -12.87 15.70 1.23
C PHE A 447 -12.51 14.50 2.11
N THR A 448 -13.35 14.24 3.11
CA THR A 448 -13.22 13.09 4.02
C THR A 448 -14.49 12.27 3.97
N LEU A 449 -14.39 11.03 3.45
CA LEU A 449 -15.53 10.11 3.43
C LEU A 449 -15.89 9.67 4.85
N ASN A 450 -17.18 9.42 5.09
CA ASN A 450 -17.71 9.10 6.41
C ASN A 450 -17.12 7.79 6.98
N SER A 451 -16.34 7.85 8.06
CA SER A 451 -15.59 6.69 8.56
C SER A 451 -16.48 5.62 9.19
N ALA A 452 -17.76 5.91 9.47
CA ALA A 452 -18.73 4.91 9.92
C ALA A 452 -18.93 3.78 8.89
N ALA A 453 -18.65 4.03 7.60
CA ALA A 453 -18.69 3.01 6.55
C ALA A 453 -17.60 1.92 6.73
N LEU A 454 -16.48 2.22 7.40
CA LEU A 454 -15.49 1.20 7.80
C LEU A 454 -16.07 0.27 8.86
N THR A 455 -16.66 0.83 9.91
CA THR A 455 -17.29 0.06 11.01
C THR A 455 -18.49 -0.77 10.52
N ALA A 456 -19.19 -0.29 9.48
CA ALA A 456 -20.32 -0.99 8.85
C ALA A 456 -19.90 -2.00 7.75
N GLY A 457 -18.61 -2.15 7.44
CA GLY A 457 -18.12 -3.10 6.43
C GLY A 457 -18.42 -2.73 4.97
N TRP A 458 -18.74 -1.47 4.71
CA TRP A 458 -18.89 -0.91 3.35
C TRP A 458 -17.56 -0.44 2.76
N PHE A 459 -16.64 -0.01 3.62
CA PHE A 459 -15.26 0.32 3.26
C PHE A 459 -14.29 -0.62 3.97
N VAL A 460 -13.13 -0.87 3.36
CA VAL A 460 -11.96 -1.47 4.05
C VAL A 460 -10.66 -0.76 3.65
N THR A 461 -9.66 -0.84 4.53
CA THR A 461 -8.37 -0.14 4.39
C THR A 461 -7.21 -1.13 4.39
N VAL A 462 -6.42 -1.14 3.32
CA VAL A 462 -5.15 -1.86 3.26
C VAL A 462 -4.02 -0.92 3.68
N ARG A 463 -3.11 -1.39 4.53
CA ARG A 463 -1.96 -0.60 5.02
C ARG A 463 -0.83 -0.60 4.00
N GLN A 464 -0.25 0.57 3.73
CA GLN A 464 0.95 0.71 2.88
C GLN A 464 1.96 1.59 3.59
N ASP A 465 3.13 1.04 3.97
CA ASP A 465 4.20 1.82 4.59
C ASP A 465 5.29 2.16 3.56
N PHE A 466 5.61 3.45 3.44
CA PHE A 466 6.65 3.98 2.57
C PHE A 466 7.73 4.63 3.44
N GLY A 467 8.84 3.93 3.66
CA GLY A 467 9.88 4.33 4.60
C GLY A 467 9.34 4.40 6.04
N SER A 468 9.17 5.60 6.59
CA SER A 468 8.61 5.84 7.92
C SER A 468 7.15 6.35 7.92
N GLN A 469 6.53 6.50 6.74
CA GLN A 469 5.17 7.03 6.60
C GLN A 469 4.17 5.91 6.28
N THR A 470 3.09 5.84 7.05
CA THR A 470 1.95 4.95 6.77
C THR A 470 0.91 5.68 5.92
N TYR A 471 0.46 5.04 4.85
CA TYR A 471 -0.67 5.42 4.00
C TYR A 471 -1.70 4.28 3.99
N TRP A 472 -2.93 4.59 3.56
CA TRP A 472 -4.04 3.64 3.54
C TRP A 472 -4.65 3.56 2.15
N ARG A 473 -4.75 2.37 1.56
CA ARG A 473 -5.46 2.15 0.29
C ARG A 473 -6.91 1.79 0.64
N LEU A 474 -7.84 2.66 0.22
CA LEU A 474 -9.25 2.55 0.57
C LEU A 474 -10.02 1.83 -0.54
N TYR A 475 -10.64 0.71 -0.18
CA TYR A 475 -11.52 -0.06 -1.05
C TYR A 475 -12.98 0.09 -0.60
N VAL A 476 -13.89 0.19 -1.57
CA VAL A 476 -15.33 0.39 -1.35
C VAL A 476 -16.09 -0.80 -1.92
N ARG A 477 -16.97 -1.39 -1.11
CA ARG A 477 -17.79 -2.54 -1.49
C ARG A 477 -18.83 -2.14 -2.53
N THR A 478 -18.93 -2.90 -3.61
CA THR A 478 -19.91 -2.65 -4.67
C THR A 478 -21.33 -3.06 -4.27
N GLN A 479 -22.34 -2.47 -4.92
CA GLN A 479 -23.75 -2.83 -4.75
C GLN A 479 -24.01 -4.25 -5.28
N MET A 480 -23.50 -4.53 -6.49
CA MET A 480 -23.60 -5.82 -7.14
C MET A 480 -22.38 -6.67 -6.77
N GLN A 481 -22.61 -7.89 -6.30
CA GLN A 481 -21.58 -8.81 -5.81
C GLN A 481 -21.52 -10.08 -6.71
N ASP A 482 -21.72 -9.88 -8.01
CA ASP A 482 -21.98 -10.91 -9.04
C ASP A 482 -21.02 -10.79 -10.25
N GLY A 483 -19.79 -10.31 -10.01
CA GLY A 483 -18.80 -10.08 -11.05
C GLY A 483 -19.03 -8.86 -11.95
N SER A 484 -20.20 -8.19 -11.86
CA SER A 484 -20.52 -7.05 -12.73
C SER A 484 -19.92 -5.71 -12.29
N GLN A 485 -19.42 -5.62 -11.06
CA GLN A 485 -18.83 -4.43 -10.45
C GLN A 485 -17.62 -4.81 -9.61
N GLY A 486 -16.55 -3.99 -9.64
CA GLY A 486 -15.35 -4.20 -8.82
C GLY A 486 -14.59 -5.49 -9.15
N ILE A 487 -13.65 -5.86 -8.28
CA ILE A 487 -12.92 -7.14 -8.29
C ILE A 487 -12.87 -7.71 -6.84
N PRO A 488 -12.58 -9.00 -6.65
CA PRO A 488 -12.23 -9.53 -5.33
C PRO A 488 -10.96 -8.86 -4.78
N LEU A 489 -10.77 -8.90 -3.45
CA LEU A 489 -9.57 -8.38 -2.80
C LEU A 489 -8.47 -9.43 -2.72
N HIS A 490 -7.24 -9.03 -3.01
CA HIS A 490 -6.03 -9.84 -2.84
C HIS A 490 -5.28 -9.55 -1.53
N ASP A 491 -5.32 -8.30 -1.07
CA ASP A 491 -4.61 -7.83 0.14
C ASP A 491 -5.49 -7.99 1.41
N PRO A 492 -4.93 -8.48 2.55
CA PRO A 492 -5.65 -8.53 3.82
C PRO A 492 -5.88 -7.11 4.39
N PRO A 493 -7.13 -6.70 4.70
CA PRO A 493 -7.39 -5.37 5.24
C PRO A 493 -6.90 -5.23 6.69
N TRP A 494 -6.44 -4.03 7.01
CA TRP A 494 -6.12 -3.60 8.37
C TRP A 494 -7.36 -2.98 9.02
N ASP A 495 -7.87 -3.59 10.09
CA ASP A 495 -8.95 -3.00 10.86
C ASP A 495 -8.42 -2.01 11.90
N LEU A 496 -8.67 -0.72 11.64
CA LEU A 496 -8.39 0.37 12.56
C LEU A 496 -9.23 0.31 13.85
N ASN A 497 -10.38 -0.37 13.85
CA ASN A 497 -11.28 -0.45 15.01
C ASN A 497 -10.81 -1.46 16.07
N ALA A 498 -9.97 -2.44 15.71
CA ALA A 498 -9.46 -3.44 16.64
C ALA A 498 -8.69 -2.87 17.84
N ARG A 499 -8.23 -1.61 17.77
CA ARG A 499 -7.71 -0.86 18.92
C ARG A 499 -8.71 -0.66 20.07
N TYR A 500 -10.00 -0.86 19.81
CA TYR A 500 -11.10 -0.79 20.78
C TYR A 500 -11.55 -2.18 21.27
N GLU A 501 -11.04 -3.26 20.67
CA GLU A 501 -11.08 -4.58 21.29
C GLU A 501 -10.12 -4.57 22.49
N LEU A 502 -10.40 -5.37 23.54
CA LEU A 502 -9.63 -5.36 24.79
C LEU A 502 -8.31 -6.16 24.68
N ASP A 503 -7.58 -5.96 23.58
CA ASP A 503 -6.28 -6.57 23.29
C ASP A 503 -5.17 -5.50 23.25
N VAL A 504 -4.07 -5.78 23.95
CA VAL A 504 -2.94 -4.84 24.08
C VAL A 504 -2.18 -4.73 22.76
N ALA A 505 -2.00 -5.82 22.02
CA ALA A 505 -1.26 -5.80 20.76
C ALA A 505 -2.01 -4.96 19.70
N SER A 506 -3.31 -5.20 19.53
CA SER A 506 -4.18 -4.43 18.64
C SER A 506 -4.20 -2.93 19.01
N TYR A 507 -4.15 -2.58 20.30
CA TYR A 507 -4.07 -1.18 20.74
C TYR A 507 -2.70 -0.55 20.42
N GLU A 508 -1.59 -1.20 20.77
CA GLU A 508 -0.24 -0.67 20.53
C GLU A 508 0.09 -0.51 19.04
N GLN A 509 -0.42 -1.42 18.20
CA GLN A 509 -0.25 -1.37 16.75
C GLN A 509 -1.21 -0.40 16.05
N GLY A 510 -2.32 -0.01 16.69
CA GLY A 510 -3.35 0.85 16.10
C GLY A 510 -4.38 0.12 15.22
N GLY A 511 -4.59 -1.17 15.49
CA GLY A 511 -5.41 -2.08 14.72
C GLY A 511 -4.72 -3.43 14.55
N LYS A 512 -5.24 -4.26 13.64
CA LYS A 512 -4.62 -5.52 13.19
C LYS A 512 -5.10 -5.88 11.79
N TYR A 513 -4.38 -6.76 11.10
CA TYR A 513 -4.92 -7.42 9.92
C TYR A 513 -6.13 -8.29 10.28
N ARG A 514 -7.11 -8.34 9.37
CA ARG A 514 -8.25 -9.27 9.39
C ARG A 514 -8.25 -10.10 8.09
N PRO A 515 -8.94 -11.25 8.06
CA PRO A 515 -9.13 -12.02 6.84
C PRO A 515 -9.73 -11.19 5.71
N ILE A 516 -9.40 -11.54 4.48
CA ILE A 516 -9.95 -10.93 3.26
C ILE A 516 -11.48 -11.13 3.26
N PRO A 517 -12.29 -10.05 3.12
CA PRO A 517 -13.74 -10.16 3.12
C PRO A 517 -14.27 -10.55 1.74
N ALA A 518 -15.08 -11.61 1.70
CA ALA A 518 -15.77 -12.06 0.49
C ALA A 518 -16.62 -10.96 -0.17
N GLY A 519 -16.71 -11.04 -1.49
CA GLY A 519 -17.43 -10.12 -2.37
C GLY A 519 -16.51 -9.22 -3.17
N TYR A 520 -17.12 -8.23 -3.82
CA TYR A 520 -16.47 -7.40 -4.83
C TYR A 520 -16.29 -5.95 -4.35
N TRP A 521 -15.18 -5.36 -4.78
CA TRP A 521 -14.64 -4.11 -4.26
C TRP A 521 -14.06 -3.24 -5.39
N VAL A 522 -14.22 -1.93 -5.26
CA VAL A 522 -13.56 -0.93 -6.12
C VAL A 522 -12.46 -0.26 -5.30
N ASP A 523 -11.26 -0.17 -5.88
CA ASP A 523 -10.19 0.67 -5.34
C ASP A 523 -10.57 2.15 -5.49
N PHE A 524 -11.08 2.74 -4.42
CA PHE A 524 -11.45 4.15 -4.41
C PHE A 524 -10.21 5.05 -4.34
N THR A 525 -9.08 4.56 -3.83
CA THR A 525 -7.82 5.33 -3.83
C THR A 525 -7.29 5.55 -5.23
N ASP A 526 -7.23 4.50 -6.05
CA ASP A 526 -6.74 4.64 -7.41
C ASP A 526 -7.75 5.37 -8.32
N LEU A 527 -9.03 5.11 -8.11
CA LEU A 527 -10.11 5.87 -8.72
C LEU A 527 -10.01 7.37 -8.39
N ALA A 528 -9.81 7.74 -7.12
CA ALA A 528 -9.64 9.14 -6.72
C ALA A 528 -8.39 9.77 -7.37
N ARG A 529 -7.28 9.03 -7.39
CA ARG A 529 -6.03 9.44 -8.06
C ARG A 529 -6.22 9.74 -9.54
N ALA A 530 -7.01 8.96 -10.27
CA ALA A 530 -7.31 9.23 -11.69
C ALA A 530 -7.98 10.60 -11.91
N TYR A 531 -8.70 11.13 -10.92
CA TYR A 531 -9.29 12.47 -10.93
C TYR A 531 -8.39 13.54 -10.28
N GLY A 532 -7.14 13.22 -9.94
CA GLY A 532 -6.17 14.13 -9.34
C GLY A 532 -6.26 14.28 -7.82
N TRP A 533 -6.96 13.36 -7.13
CA TRP A 533 -7.07 13.37 -5.67
C TRP A 533 -6.01 12.46 -5.04
N GLU A 534 -5.16 13.06 -4.22
CA GLU A 534 -4.03 12.47 -3.52
C GLU A 534 -4.41 12.02 -2.11
N ARG A 535 -3.71 11.01 -1.58
CA ARG A 535 -3.74 10.65 -0.16
C ARG A 535 -2.67 11.43 0.62
N LEU A 536 -3.00 11.78 1.86
CA LEU A 536 -2.02 12.24 2.85
C LEU A 536 -1.44 11.05 3.65
N PRO A 537 -0.21 11.16 4.18
CA PRO A 537 0.29 10.23 5.17
C PRO A 537 -0.51 10.35 6.47
N ALA A 538 -0.64 9.22 7.17
CA ALA A 538 -1.15 9.18 8.53
C ALA A 538 -0.26 9.99 9.49
N LEU A 539 -0.87 10.69 10.44
CA LEU A 539 -0.15 11.45 11.46
C LEU A 539 0.70 10.52 12.34
N PRO A 540 1.82 11.00 12.94
CA PRO A 540 2.65 10.17 13.84
C PRO A 540 1.90 9.57 15.05
N ASN A 541 0.74 10.12 15.42
CA ASN A 541 -0.11 9.60 16.50
C ASN A 541 -1.18 8.59 16.03
N TRP A 542 -1.21 8.18 14.75
CA TRP A 542 -2.32 7.39 14.18
C TRP A 542 -2.62 6.08 14.92
N ARG A 543 -1.60 5.48 15.55
CA ARG A 543 -1.75 4.22 16.29
C ARG A 543 -2.64 4.39 17.53
N THR A 544 -2.43 5.45 18.32
CA THR A 544 -3.25 5.76 19.49
C THR A 544 -4.46 6.63 19.18
N TYR A 545 -4.47 7.35 18.05
CA TYR A 545 -5.52 8.32 17.70
C TYR A 545 -6.14 8.06 16.32
N TYR A 546 -7.43 7.67 16.29
CA TYR A 546 -8.10 7.13 15.09
C TYR A 546 -8.17 8.13 13.93
N ARG A 547 -8.59 9.39 14.15
CA ARG A 547 -8.61 10.42 13.09
C ARG A 547 -7.23 10.69 12.51
N GLY A 548 -6.17 10.50 13.31
CA GLY A 548 -4.78 10.58 12.85
C GLY A 548 -4.42 9.59 11.75
N ALA A 549 -5.19 8.51 11.55
CA ALA A 549 -4.99 7.60 10.41
C ALA A 549 -5.24 8.27 9.06
N ARG A 550 -6.13 9.27 8.95
CA ARG A 550 -6.51 9.94 7.68
C ARG A 550 -7.00 9.00 6.57
N ALA A 551 -7.37 7.76 6.88
CA ALA A 551 -7.61 6.68 5.92
C ALA A 551 -8.79 6.89 4.95
N THR A 552 -9.65 7.89 5.19
CA THR A 552 -10.76 8.31 4.32
C THR A 552 -10.64 9.73 3.78
N GLN A 553 -9.49 10.39 3.99
CA GLN A 553 -9.23 11.78 3.59
C GLN A 553 -8.44 11.85 2.28
N PHE A 554 -8.95 12.60 1.32
CA PHE A 554 -8.34 12.86 0.01
C PHE A 554 -8.16 14.37 -0.20
N VAL A 555 -7.08 14.78 -0.87
CA VAL A 555 -6.70 16.19 -1.10
C VAL A 555 -6.36 16.45 -2.56
N MET A 556 -6.49 17.68 -3.03
CA MET A 556 -6.00 18.11 -4.34
C MET A 556 -5.09 19.33 -4.17
N THR A 557 -3.79 19.04 -3.94
CA THR A 557 -2.77 20.04 -3.63
C THR A 557 -2.57 21.04 -4.76
N GLY A 558 -2.63 20.57 -6.01
CA GLY A 558 -2.36 21.38 -7.21
C GLY A 558 -0.91 21.89 -7.26
N GLY A 559 0.02 21.21 -6.59
CA GLY A 559 1.41 21.66 -6.44
C GLY A 559 1.61 22.82 -5.46
N LEU A 560 0.59 23.19 -4.67
CA LEU A 560 0.66 24.22 -3.64
C LEU A 560 1.09 23.62 -2.29
N ASP A 561 1.77 24.41 -1.47
CA ASP A 561 1.82 24.17 -0.02
C ASP A 561 0.52 24.63 0.66
N TRP A 562 0.29 24.18 1.89
CA TRP A 562 -0.94 24.48 2.64
C TRP A 562 -1.14 25.98 2.89
N TYR A 563 -0.08 26.75 3.16
CA TYR A 563 -0.19 28.18 3.45
C TYR A 563 -0.50 28.98 2.18
N THR A 564 0.15 28.66 1.06
CA THR A 564 -0.20 29.23 -0.25
C THR A 564 -1.63 28.87 -0.67
N ALA A 565 -2.10 27.65 -0.39
CA ALA A 565 -3.49 27.27 -0.62
C ALA A 565 -4.48 28.05 0.27
N MET A 566 -4.17 28.27 1.55
CA MET A 566 -4.99 29.10 2.45
C MET A 566 -5.10 30.56 1.97
N LEU A 567 -4.03 31.13 1.41
CA LEU A 567 -4.02 32.49 0.87
C LEU A 567 -4.92 32.69 -0.37
N GLN A 568 -5.38 31.62 -1.02
CA GLN A 568 -6.33 31.72 -2.14
C GLN A 568 -7.73 32.14 -1.68
N ILE A 569 -8.06 31.92 -0.40
CA ILE A 569 -9.41 32.10 0.15
C ILE A 569 -9.45 32.98 1.42
N TYR A 570 -8.35 33.06 2.18
CA TYR A 570 -8.20 33.94 3.35
C TYR A 570 -7.15 35.03 3.08
N PRO A 571 -7.38 36.28 3.55
CA PRO A 571 -6.32 37.30 3.52
C PRO A 571 -5.22 36.96 4.54
N PRO A 572 -3.95 37.38 4.32
CA PRO A 572 -2.82 37.09 5.22
C PRO A 572 -3.10 37.47 6.68
N GLU A 573 -3.79 38.58 6.91
CA GLU A 573 -4.13 39.12 8.23
C GLU A 573 -5.08 38.21 9.02
N ALA A 574 -5.83 37.33 8.36
CA ALA A 574 -6.66 36.31 9.01
C ALA A 574 -5.86 35.07 9.43
N LEU A 575 -4.72 34.80 8.76
CA LEU A 575 -3.79 33.72 9.11
C LEU A 575 -2.80 34.14 10.20
N MET A 576 -2.57 35.45 10.37
CA MET A 576 -1.84 36.01 11.50
C MET A 576 -2.62 35.79 12.80
N THR A 577 -2.33 34.71 13.51
CA THR A 577 -2.76 34.58 14.91
C THR A 577 -2.27 35.80 15.70
N PRO A 578 -3.17 36.54 16.40
CA PRO A 578 -2.73 37.63 17.25
C PRO A 578 -1.82 37.05 18.33
N THR A 579 -0.63 37.64 18.47
CA THR A 579 0.54 37.17 19.23
C THR A 579 0.17 36.24 20.39
N GLN A 580 0.76 35.05 20.45
CA GLN A 580 0.63 34.14 21.59
C GLN A 580 0.71 34.93 22.89
N ILE A 581 -0.40 34.99 23.63
CA ILE A 581 -0.39 35.49 25.00
C ILE A 581 0.45 34.48 25.78
N ALA A 582 1.73 34.82 26.00
CA ALA A 582 2.62 34.00 26.78
C ALA A 582 1.91 33.69 28.11
N PRO A 583 1.76 32.40 28.49
CA PRO A 583 1.00 32.04 29.69
C PRO A 583 1.60 32.80 30.86
N PRO A 584 0.79 33.53 31.65
CA PRO A 584 1.22 34.69 32.41
C PRO A 584 2.49 34.37 33.18
N THR A 585 3.60 35.00 32.75
CA THR A 585 4.96 34.68 33.18
C THR A 585 4.96 34.47 34.68
N ARG A 586 5.34 33.26 35.14
CA ARG A 586 5.26 32.88 36.56
C ARG A 586 5.72 34.05 37.41
N THR A 587 4.77 34.74 38.04
CA THR A 587 5.09 35.80 38.99
C THR A 587 6.05 35.18 39.99
N PRO A 588 7.21 35.80 40.25
CA PRO A 588 8.10 35.32 41.30
C PRO A 588 7.43 35.65 42.65
N THR A 589 6.39 34.88 42.99
CA THR A 589 5.92 34.71 44.36
C THR A 589 7.17 34.43 45.18
N PRO A 590 7.56 35.32 46.11
CA PRO A 590 8.79 35.12 46.86
C PRO A 590 8.70 33.77 47.56
N THR A 591 9.57 32.83 47.20
CA THR A 591 9.68 31.57 47.93
C THR A 591 10.07 31.94 49.35
N ILE A 592 9.10 31.91 50.27
CA ILE A 592 9.33 32.18 51.68
C ILE A 592 10.30 31.11 52.14
N THR A 593 11.56 31.51 52.32
CA THR A 593 12.61 30.65 52.83
C THR A 593 12.16 30.17 54.22
N PRO A 594 12.19 28.86 54.50
CA PRO A 594 11.68 28.35 55.76
C PRO A 594 12.49 28.95 56.91
N SER A 595 11.84 29.82 57.69
CA SER A 595 12.41 30.36 58.92
C SER A 595 12.79 29.21 59.85
N PRO A 596 13.97 29.21 60.47
CA PRO A 596 14.45 28.07 61.25
C PRO A 596 13.49 27.75 62.41
N THR A 597 12.90 26.56 62.37
CA THR A 597 11.92 26.08 63.35
C THR A 597 12.54 26.07 64.76
N PRO A 598 11.95 26.77 65.74
CA PRO A 598 12.40 26.68 67.13
C PRO A 598 12.30 25.25 67.67
N SER A 599 13.27 24.85 68.49
CA SER A 599 13.37 23.51 69.06
C SER A 599 12.09 23.07 69.80
N PRO A 600 11.72 21.77 69.79
CA PRO A 600 10.42 21.30 70.25
C PRO A 600 10.20 21.48 71.76
N THR A 601 9.22 22.30 72.12
CA THR A 601 8.69 22.38 73.48
C THR A 601 7.80 21.17 73.77
N ARG A 602 8.00 20.51 74.92
CA ARG A 602 7.21 19.34 75.34
C ARG A 602 5.75 19.70 75.63
N THR A 603 4.82 19.15 74.86
CA THR A 603 3.38 19.17 75.15
C THR A 603 2.96 17.83 75.83
N PRO A 604 2.07 17.83 76.86
CA PRO A 604 1.67 16.60 77.55
C PRO A 604 0.74 15.67 76.72
N LEU A 605 0.69 14.39 77.09
CA LEU A 605 -0.29 13.44 76.53
C LEU A 605 -1.71 13.70 77.09
N PRO A 606 -2.76 13.73 76.24
CA PRO A 606 -4.14 13.59 76.67
C PRO A 606 -4.52 12.12 76.90
N THR A 607 -5.34 11.86 77.91
CA THR A 607 -5.81 10.51 78.29
C THR A 607 -6.84 9.96 77.29
N ARG A 608 -6.85 8.64 77.06
CA ARG A 608 -7.87 7.96 76.25
C ARG A 608 -9.23 7.89 76.97
N THR A 609 -10.29 8.29 76.28
CA THR A 609 -11.68 7.97 76.61
C THR A 609 -12.21 6.91 75.63
N PRO A 610 -12.83 5.81 76.08
CA PRO A 610 -13.43 4.81 75.19
C PRO A 610 -14.85 5.22 74.75
N THR A 611 -15.19 4.92 73.50
CA THR A 611 -16.57 5.04 72.96
C THR A 611 -17.02 3.68 72.44
N THR A 612 -18.25 3.28 72.77
CA THR A 612 -18.84 1.99 72.40
C THR A 612 -19.47 2.02 71.01
N ALA A 613 -19.37 0.91 70.28
CA ALA A 613 -19.98 0.75 68.96
C ALA A 613 -21.43 0.20 69.06
N PRO A 614 -22.39 0.68 68.23
CA PRO A 614 -23.70 0.04 68.07
C PRO A 614 -23.59 -1.32 67.34
N PRO A 615 -24.51 -2.27 67.58
CA PRO A 615 -24.52 -3.57 66.90
C PRO A 615 -25.05 -3.48 65.46
N ALA A 616 -24.65 -4.45 64.63
CA ALA A 616 -25.03 -4.53 63.22
C ALA A 616 -26.46 -5.08 63.01
N GLN A 617 -27.13 -4.61 61.96
CA GLN A 617 -28.33 -5.27 61.41
C GLN A 617 -27.94 -6.21 60.27
N THR A 618 -28.54 -7.40 60.25
CA THR A 618 -28.46 -8.37 59.16
C THR A 618 -29.74 -8.36 58.33
N THR A 619 -29.60 -8.55 57.02
CA THR A 619 -30.73 -8.80 56.09
C THR A 619 -30.38 -10.07 55.29
N PRO A 620 -31.29 -11.06 55.20
CA PRO A 620 -30.91 -12.41 54.77
C PRO A 620 -31.04 -12.66 53.26
N THR A 621 -30.23 -13.58 52.75
CA THR A 621 -30.37 -14.18 51.42
C THR A 621 -31.24 -15.44 51.48
N VAL A 622 -32.22 -15.58 50.58
CA VAL A 622 -32.92 -16.83 50.29
C VAL A 622 -33.14 -16.93 48.77
N MET A 623 -32.75 -18.06 48.18
CA MET A 623 -33.08 -18.46 46.79
C MET A 623 -34.17 -19.57 46.84
N PRO A 624 -34.79 -19.97 45.72
CA PRO A 624 -34.10 -20.74 44.67
C PRO A 624 -33.83 -19.97 43.37
#